data_AF-A0A5D3AU85-F1
#
_entry.id   AF-A0A5D3AU85-F1
#
_cell.length_a   1.000
_cell.length_b   1.000
_cell.length_c   1.000
_cell.angle_alpha   90.00
_cell.angle_beta   90.00
_cell.angle_gamma   90.00
#
_symmetry.space_group_name_H-M   'P 1'
#
loop_
_entity.id
_entity.type
_entity.pdbx_description
1 polymer ?
#
loop_
_entity_poly.entity_id
_entity_poly.type
_entity_poly.pdbx_seq_one_letter_code
_entity_poly.pdbx_strand_id
1 'polypeptide(L)'
;MATLHPIPPPFFSPYLDDQCTKINNKAVPWEGYQRAKLLSQDELSLLKSLSKLPPAQRPTVFATQGPQYAKLYIDLLRKLQRVDTVQAVLVSINDMLSDTTNISYFHNLATAENPTDPYGPIVKCLGMEEEFPVLGSLRILALLIATDPKPFPESLVPTLLSSLQTLLNGSRIPLWEVAAQVLGAVLGTKQFRNAVWEEEGAISGLIKSLKSNPNPQAQYWAIFSLWQLSFEKKAAEGLDKKYDVVALLTDVAKAAVKEKVQRVVVATFKNLLAIAPSQNLPSMFVAKLLPFITSLQSRKWSDEEIVEDLDYIQGELKTRLDGLSTYDEYVKELESGHLVWSPVHETVDFWKENGLRIGQEDGGSAVKRLVELITTSKDPLVLAVATHDIGKYVRYGGERSRDTVDKLHGKTRVMELMSHENGDVRYQALMTVQSLMSQHWK
;
A
#
# COMPACT_ATOMS: atom_id res chain seq x y z
N MET A 1 24.82 11.33 -14.18
CA MET A 1 23.49 11.57 -14.78
C MET A 1 22.73 12.45 -13.82
N ALA A 2 22.25 13.62 -14.24
CA ALA A 2 21.44 14.48 -13.40
C ALA A 2 20.15 13.71 -13.07
N THR A 3 20.01 13.28 -11.82
CA THR A 3 18.78 12.67 -11.32
C THR A 3 17.74 13.76 -11.28
N LEU A 4 16.95 13.87 -12.36
CA LEU A 4 15.66 14.57 -12.30
C LEU A 4 14.85 13.87 -11.22
N HIS A 5 14.78 14.49 -10.05
CA HIS A 5 13.91 14.03 -8.98
C HIS A 5 12.48 14.03 -9.53
N PRO A 6 11.72 12.94 -9.34
CA PRO A 6 10.34 12.89 -9.80
C PRO A 6 9.57 14.02 -9.11
N ILE A 7 9.21 15.04 -9.89
CA ILE A 7 8.25 16.05 -9.47
C ILE A 7 6.97 15.30 -9.12
N PRO A 8 6.31 15.58 -7.97
CA PRO A 8 5.02 14.98 -7.67
C PRO A 8 4.09 15.09 -8.88
N PRO A 9 3.26 14.08 -9.16
CA PRO A 9 2.21 14.23 -10.16
C PRO A 9 1.44 15.53 -9.90
N PRO A 10 1.02 16.26 -10.96
CA PRO A 10 0.36 17.55 -10.80
C PRO A 10 -0.75 17.46 -9.76
N PHE A 11 -0.64 18.27 -8.72
CA PHE A 11 -1.60 18.28 -7.64
C PHE A 11 -2.96 18.68 -8.20
N PHE A 12 -3.95 17.82 -8.11
CA PHE A 12 -5.28 18.05 -8.68
C PHE A 12 -6.34 17.99 -7.59
N SER A 13 -6.98 19.13 -7.34
CA SER A 13 -8.13 19.21 -6.43
C SER A 13 -9.04 20.36 -6.88
N PRO A 14 -10.08 20.07 -7.68
CA PRO A 14 -11.06 21.08 -8.10
C PRO A 14 -11.67 21.84 -6.92
N TYR A 15 -11.81 21.17 -5.79
CA TYR A 15 -12.28 21.75 -4.54
C TYR A 15 -11.34 22.83 -4.00
N LEU A 16 -10.03 22.52 -3.90
CA LEU A 16 -9.04 23.48 -3.43
C LEU A 16 -8.83 24.62 -4.44
N ASP A 17 -8.89 24.32 -5.74
CA ASP A 17 -8.73 25.30 -6.82
C ASP A 17 -9.90 26.31 -6.84
N ASP A 18 -11.14 25.86 -6.61
CA ASP A 18 -12.30 26.73 -6.42
C ASP A 18 -12.15 27.63 -5.18
N GLN A 19 -11.65 27.08 -4.06
CA GLN A 19 -11.35 27.89 -2.87
C GLN A 19 -10.26 28.95 -3.14
N CYS A 20 -9.18 28.59 -3.83
CA CYS A 20 -8.13 29.53 -4.23
C CYS A 20 -8.72 30.68 -5.07
N THR A 21 -9.56 30.35 -6.05
CA THR A 21 -10.23 31.33 -6.91
C THR A 21 -11.10 32.28 -6.08
N LYS A 22 -11.90 31.75 -5.15
CA LYS A 22 -12.75 32.55 -4.25
C LYS A 22 -11.95 33.49 -3.35
N ILE A 23 -10.79 33.06 -2.87
CA ILE A 23 -9.92 33.88 -2.02
C ILE A 23 -9.22 34.96 -2.85
N ASN A 24 -8.74 34.63 -4.04
CA ASN A 24 -8.07 35.59 -4.94
C ASN A 24 -9.01 36.74 -5.35
N ASN A 25 -10.32 36.46 -5.46
CA ASN A 25 -11.34 37.47 -5.77
C ASN A 25 -11.69 38.39 -4.59
N LYS A 26 -11.24 38.09 -3.36
CA LYS A 26 -11.50 38.92 -2.18
C LYS A 26 -10.32 39.86 -1.94
N ALA A 27 -10.58 41.17 -1.94
CA ALA A 27 -9.57 42.16 -1.61
C ALA A 27 -9.21 42.10 -0.12
N VAL A 28 -7.92 41.96 0.18
CA VAL A 28 -7.40 42.08 1.54
C VAL A 28 -6.98 43.53 1.80
N PRO A 29 -7.43 44.17 2.90
CA PRO A 29 -7.12 45.57 3.19
C PRO A 29 -5.70 45.75 3.76
N TRP A 30 -4.67 45.47 2.95
CA TRP A 30 -3.25 45.50 3.34
C TRP A 30 -2.81 46.82 3.97
N GLU A 31 -3.36 47.95 3.54
CA GLU A 31 -3.11 49.26 4.14
C GLU A 31 -3.58 49.35 5.59
N GLY A 32 -4.68 48.70 5.93
CA GLY A 32 -5.17 48.61 7.31
C GLY A 32 -4.17 47.89 8.20
N TYR A 33 -3.60 46.79 7.70
CA TYR A 33 -2.60 46.01 8.42
C TYR A 33 -1.25 46.73 8.53
N GLN A 34 -0.85 47.53 7.53
CA GLN A 34 0.30 48.42 7.65
C GLN A 34 0.09 49.50 8.71
N ARG A 35 -1.09 50.14 8.75
CA ARG A 35 -1.42 51.16 9.78
C ARG A 35 -1.43 50.57 11.19
N ALA A 36 -1.81 49.29 11.30
CA ALA A 36 -1.74 48.53 12.54
C ALA A 36 -0.32 48.04 12.90
N LYS A 37 0.71 48.43 12.13
CA LYS A 37 2.12 48.04 12.30
C LYS A 37 2.38 46.52 12.18
N LEU A 38 1.50 45.81 11.47
CA LEU A 38 1.67 44.38 11.17
C LEU A 38 2.46 44.15 9.87
N LEU A 39 2.50 45.16 8.99
CA LEU A 39 3.35 45.18 7.78
C LEU A 39 4.22 46.43 7.78
N SER A 40 5.44 46.30 7.25
CA SER A 40 6.30 47.42 6.92
C SER A 40 5.82 48.11 5.64
N GLN A 41 6.33 49.32 5.41
CA GLN A 41 6.03 50.07 4.18
C GLN A 41 6.57 49.34 2.94
N ASP A 42 7.73 48.70 3.05
CA ASP A 42 8.36 47.97 1.95
C ASP A 42 7.57 46.72 1.58
N GLU A 43 7.09 45.96 2.57
CA GLU A 43 6.24 44.78 2.34
C GLU A 43 4.92 45.17 1.68
N LEU A 44 4.28 46.27 2.14
CA LEU A 44 3.08 46.79 1.52
C LEU A 44 3.34 47.20 0.06
N SER A 45 4.50 47.79 -0.22
CA SER A 45 4.88 48.20 -1.57
C SER A 45 5.04 47.01 -2.52
N LEU A 46 5.65 45.92 -2.06
CA LEU A 46 5.80 44.66 -2.81
C LEU A 46 4.46 43.99 -3.07
N LEU A 47 3.57 43.92 -2.07
CA LEU A 47 2.22 43.38 -2.26
C LEU A 47 1.44 44.18 -3.32
N LYS A 48 1.56 45.51 -3.28
CA LYS A 48 0.90 46.41 -4.24
C LYS A 48 1.47 46.34 -5.65
N SER A 49 2.76 46.06 -5.82
CA SER A 49 3.34 45.95 -7.16
C SER A 49 2.77 44.76 -7.91
N LEU A 50 2.50 43.63 -7.25
CA LEU A 50 1.86 42.47 -7.89
C LEU A 50 0.36 42.63 -8.07
N SER A 51 -0.35 43.29 -7.13
CA SER A 51 -1.80 43.45 -7.22
C SER A 51 -2.24 44.31 -8.41
N LYS A 52 -1.37 45.20 -8.88
CA LYS A 52 -1.61 46.08 -10.04
C LYS A 52 -1.34 45.40 -11.39
N LEU A 53 -0.66 44.25 -11.38
CA LEU A 53 -0.24 43.59 -12.60
C LEU A 53 -1.23 42.49 -13.00
N PRO A 54 -1.55 42.37 -14.31
CA PRO A 54 -2.24 41.20 -14.83
C PRO A 54 -1.49 39.91 -14.51
N PRO A 55 -2.17 38.77 -14.25
CA PRO A 55 -1.51 37.50 -13.92
C PRO A 55 -0.43 37.09 -14.92
N ALA A 56 -0.63 37.36 -16.21
CA ALA A 56 0.33 37.06 -17.28
C ALA A 56 1.68 37.79 -17.17
N GLN A 57 1.75 38.91 -16.43
CA GLN A 57 2.98 39.70 -16.25
C GLN A 57 3.72 39.37 -14.95
N ARG A 58 3.09 38.64 -14.02
CA ARG A 58 3.69 38.27 -12.74
C ARG A 58 4.95 37.41 -12.88
N PRO A 59 5.04 36.44 -13.81
CA PRO A 59 6.26 35.64 -13.99
C PRO A 59 7.52 36.47 -14.25
N THR A 60 7.41 37.56 -15.03
CA THR A 60 8.54 38.46 -15.31
C THR A 60 9.04 39.17 -14.05
N VAL A 61 8.14 39.52 -13.13
CA VAL A 61 8.51 40.10 -11.83
C VAL A 61 9.18 39.05 -10.96
N PHE A 62 8.66 37.83 -10.92
CA PHE A 62 9.28 36.74 -10.16
C PHE A 62 10.67 36.37 -10.68
N ALA A 63 10.91 36.44 -11.99
CA ALA A 63 12.23 36.20 -12.57
C ALA A 63 13.31 37.21 -12.11
N THR A 64 12.91 38.43 -11.73
CA THR A 64 13.84 39.50 -11.31
C THR A 64 13.89 39.73 -9.81
N GLN A 65 12.76 39.52 -9.10
CA GLN A 65 12.59 39.82 -7.68
C GLN A 65 12.14 38.59 -6.86
N GLY A 66 12.18 37.39 -7.44
CA GLY A 66 11.70 36.15 -6.83
C GLY A 66 12.17 35.90 -5.39
N PRO A 67 13.47 36.02 -5.07
CA PRO A 67 13.95 35.85 -3.69
C PRO A 67 13.29 36.81 -2.69
N GLN A 68 12.98 38.04 -3.11
CA GLN A 68 12.36 39.04 -2.25
C GLN A 68 10.89 38.68 -1.97
N TYR A 69 10.14 38.21 -2.98
CA TYR A 69 8.76 37.77 -2.79
C TYR A 69 8.65 36.47 -2.00
N ALA A 70 9.54 35.50 -2.23
CA ALA A 70 9.59 34.27 -1.45
C ALA A 70 9.82 34.59 0.04
N LYS A 71 10.82 35.44 0.34
CA LYS A 71 11.09 35.92 1.70
C LYS A 71 9.90 36.65 2.29
N LEU A 72 9.32 37.60 1.55
CA LEU A 72 8.13 38.36 1.96
C LEU A 72 7.01 37.41 2.39
N TYR A 73 6.63 36.44 1.56
CA TYR A 73 5.51 35.55 1.88
C TYR A 73 5.76 34.71 3.13
N ILE A 74 6.97 34.17 3.29
CA ILE A 74 7.33 33.39 4.49
C ILE A 74 7.34 34.27 5.75
N ASP A 75 7.87 35.49 5.67
CA ASP A 75 7.85 36.45 6.78
C ASP A 75 6.42 36.89 7.14
N LEU A 76 5.54 37.08 6.14
CA LEU A 76 4.12 37.35 6.36
C LEU A 76 3.42 36.19 7.08
N LEU A 77 3.63 34.93 6.66
CA LEU A 77 3.06 33.75 7.35
C LEU A 77 3.58 33.61 8.80
N ARG A 78 4.83 34.01 9.05
CA ARG A 78 5.40 33.97 10.41
C ARG A 78 4.64 34.90 11.35
N LYS A 79 4.38 36.14 10.93
CA LYS A 79 3.85 37.21 11.81
C LYS A 79 2.33 37.37 11.77
N LEU A 80 1.67 37.07 10.65
CA LEU A 80 0.23 37.24 10.53
C LEU A 80 -0.51 36.05 11.14
N GLN A 81 -1.67 36.32 11.72
CA GLN A 81 -2.55 35.30 12.33
C GLN A 81 -3.99 35.39 11.83
N ARG A 82 -4.38 36.51 11.21
CA ARG A 82 -5.74 36.63 10.68
C ARG A 82 -5.93 35.72 9.48
N VAL A 83 -7.06 35.03 9.46
CA VAL A 83 -7.38 34.00 8.47
C VAL A 83 -7.35 34.56 7.05
N ASP A 84 -7.98 35.70 6.81
CA ASP A 84 -8.04 36.35 5.49
C ASP A 84 -6.65 36.68 4.93
N THR A 85 -5.72 37.13 5.79
CA THR A 85 -4.37 37.46 5.35
C THR A 85 -3.53 36.22 5.11
N VAL A 86 -3.61 35.22 5.99
CA VAL A 86 -2.91 33.93 5.81
C VAL A 86 -3.39 33.24 4.53
N GLN A 87 -4.71 33.20 4.31
CA GLN A 87 -5.31 32.64 3.09
C GLN A 87 -4.76 33.31 1.83
N ALA A 88 -4.73 34.65 1.79
CA ALA A 88 -4.21 35.39 0.64
C ALA A 88 -2.71 35.17 0.40
N VAL A 89 -1.91 35.06 1.46
CA VAL A 89 -0.48 34.75 1.34
C VAL A 89 -0.27 33.34 0.81
N LEU A 90 -1.02 32.34 1.30
CA LEU A 90 -0.93 30.96 0.80
C LEU A 90 -1.34 30.86 -0.68
N VAL A 91 -2.38 31.57 -1.11
CA VAL A 91 -2.74 31.68 -2.54
C VAL A 91 -1.60 32.32 -3.33
N SER A 92 -0.99 33.39 -2.82
CA SER A 92 0.12 34.06 -3.50
C SER A 92 1.36 33.17 -3.65
N ILE A 93 1.68 32.37 -2.63
CA ILE A 93 2.75 31.36 -2.70
C ILE A 93 2.39 30.31 -3.76
N ASN A 94 1.16 29.82 -3.76
CA ASN A 94 0.73 28.83 -4.75
C ASN A 94 0.80 29.36 -6.19
N ASP A 95 0.35 30.59 -6.43
CA ASP A 95 0.45 31.26 -7.73
C ASP A 95 1.91 31.37 -8.17
N MET A 96 2.81 31.75 -7.25
CA MET A 96 4.25 31.84 -7.53
C MET A 96 4.85 30.47 -7.84
N LEU A 97 4.45 29.42 -7.12
CA LEU A 97 4.94 28.05 -7.29
C LEU A 97 4.33 27.29 -8.47
N SER A 98 3.32 27.85 -9.14
CA SER A 98 2.81 27.30 -10.40
C SER A 98 3.88 27.27 -11.51
N ASP A 99 4.87 28.15 -11.41
CA ASP A 99 6.11 28.09 -12.18
C ASP A 99 7.19 27.43 -11.32
N THR A 100 7.57 26.21 -11.71
CA THR A 100 8.52 25.39 -10.95
C THR A 100 9.92 26.00 -10.87
N THR A 101 10.26 26.97 -11.73
CA THR A 101 11.55 27.68 -11.66
C THR A 101 11.69 28.51 -10.37
N ASN A 102 10.57 28.92 -9.78
CA ASN A 102 10.52 29.72 -8.56
C ASN A 102 10.75 28.91 -7.28
N ILE A 103 10.69 27.58 -7.33
CA ILE A 103 10.84 26.69 -6.16
C ILE A 103 12.17 26.96 -5.43
N SER A 104 13.25 27.14 -6.20
CA SER A 104 14.60 27.37 -5.67
C SER A 104 14.69 28.62 -4.77
N TYR A 105 13.83 29.63 -4.99
CA TYR A 105 13.80 30.81 -4.14
C TYR A 105 13.35 30.49 -2.71
N PHE A 106 12.48 29.49 -2.54
CA PHE A 106 12.00 29.07 -1.22
C PHE A 106 13.03 28.17 -0.50
N HIS A 107 13.65 27.21 -1.19
CA HIS A 107 14.67 26.32 -0.60
C HIS A 107 15.93 27.05 -0.11
N ASN A 108 16.15 28.28 -0.60
CA ASN A 108 17.29 29.13 -0.23
C ASN A 108 16.97 30.11 0.91
N LEU A 109 15.79 30.05 1.54
CA LEU A 109 15.39 30.99 2.59
C LEU A 109 15.96 30.69 3.98
N ALA A 110 16.42 29.47 4.24
CA ALA A 110 16.97 29.09 5.54
C ALA A 110 18.17 29.97 5.92
N THR A 111 18.15 30.55 7.12
CA THR A 111 19.24 31.33 7.70
C THR A 111 19.62 30.80 9.09
N ALA A 112 20.70 31.31 9.67
CA ALA A 112 21.08 30.97 11.05
C ALA A 112 20.00 31.37 12.08
N GLU A 113 19.26 32.45 11.82
CA GLU A 113 18.17 32.93 12.67
C GLU A 113 16.88 32.11 12.46
N ASN A 114 16.62 31.66 11.23
CA ASN A 114 15.44 30.89 10.86
C ASN A 114 15.85 29.61 10.11
N PRO A 115 16.37 28.59 10.82
CA PRO A 115 16.92 27.39 10.19
C PRO A 115 15.85 26.49 9.55
N THR A 116 14.58 26.65 9.93
CA THR A 116 13.46 25.85 9.42
C THR A 116 12.75 26.47 8.23
N ASP A 117 13.20 27.62 7.72
CA ASP A 117 12.56 28.24 6.56
C ASP A 117 12.84 27.42 5.28
N PRO A 118 11.87 27.32 4.36
CA PRO A 118 10.56 27.99 4.35
C PRO A 118 9.48 27.26 5.17
N TYR A 119 9.79 26.07 5.70
CA TYR A 119 8.81 25.12 6.23
C TYR A 119 8.11 25.57 7.51
N GLY A 120 8.84 26.14 8.47
CA GLY A 120 8.30 26.49 9.80
C GLY A 120 7.02 27.33 9.74
N PRO A 121 7.02 28.50 9.06
CA PRO A 121 5.82 29.33 8.92
C PRO A 121 4.67 28.66 8.17
N ILE A 122 4.95 27.79 7.19
CA ILE A 122 3.91 27.06 6.44
C ILE A 122 3.27 25.97 7.32
N VAL A 123 4.10 25.23 8.09
CA VAL A 123 3.65 24.18 9.03
C VAL A 123 2.82 24.76 10.16
N LYS A 124 3.15 25.97 10.65
CA LYS A 124 2.33 26.70 11.64
C LYS A 124 0.87 26.85 11.19
N CYS A 125 0.63 27.05 9.89
CA CYS A 125 -0.72 27.22 9.34
C CYS A 125 -1.55 25.92 9.38
N LEU A 126 -0.93 24.76 9.57
CA LEU A 126 -1.64 23.48 9.73
C LEU A 126 -2.43 23.41 11.06
N GLY A 127 -2.11 24.27 12.02
CA GLY A 127 -2.82 24.37 13.31
C GLY A 127 -4.01 25.34 13.30
N MET A 128 -4.38 25.90 12.15
CA MET A 128 -5.54 26.79 12.05
C MET A 128 -6.85 26.00 12.02
N GLU A 129 -7.93 26.60 12.54
CA GLU A 129 -9.25 25.97 12.59
C GLU A 129 -9.89 25.89 11.21
N GLU A 130 -9.62 26.88 10.35
CA GLU A 130 -10.18 26.93 9.02
C GLU A 130 -9.48 25.95 8.08
N GLU A 131 -10.30 25.33 7.23
CA GLU A 131 -9.87 24.27 6.34
C GLU A 131 -8.87 24.75 5.28
N PHE A 132 -9.09 25.90 4.64
CA PHE A 132 -8.24 26.33 3.53
C PHE A 132 -6.78 26.54 3.95
N PRO A 133 -6.45 27.26 5.05
CA PRO A 133 -5.05 27.39 5.47
C PRO A 133 -4.34 26.05 5.62
N VAL A 134 -5.04 25.04 6.16
CA VAL A 134 -4.50 23.67 6.29
C VAL A 134 -4.25 23.07 4.91
N LEU A 135 -5.26 23.02 4.03
CA LEU A 135 -5.14 22.37 2.71
C LEU A 135 -4.14 23.10 1.79
N GLY A 136 -4.16 24.43 1.78
CA GLY A 136 -3.25 25.27 1.02
C GLY A 136 -1.80 25.07 1.45
N SER A 137 -1.55 25.05 2.76
CA SER A 137 -0.23 24.73 3.30
C SER A 137 0.22 23.32 2.93
N LEU A 138 -0.64 22.31 3.05
CA LEU A 138 -0.28 20.94 2.68
C LEU A 138 0.13 20.83 1.20
N ARG A 139 -0.60 21.49 0.28
CA ARG A 139 -0.23 21.51 -1.15
C ARG A 139 1.14 22.15 -1.38
N ILE A 140 1.43 23.28 -0.72
CA ILE A 140 2.73 23.96 -0.82
C ILE A 140 3.84 23.06 -0.25
N LEU A 141 3.61 22.47 0.93
CA LEU A 141 4.56 21.57 1.58
C LEU A 141 4.85 20.34 0.70
N ALA A 142 3.84 19.74 0.08
CA ALA A 142 4.01 18.61 -0.84
C ALA A 142 5.03 18.92 -1.94
N LEU A 143 4.88 20.07 -2.59
CA LEU A 143 5.76 20.49 -3.68
C LEU A 143 7.18 20.80 -3.16
N LEU A 144 7.28 21.61 -2.10
CA LEU A 144 8.58 22.02 -1.56
C LEU A 144 9.37 20.82 -1.03
N ILE A 145 8.74 19.91 -0.27
CA ILE A 145 9.39 18.73 0.30
C ILE A 145 9.85 17.77 -0.80
N ALA A 146 9.01 17.50 -1.80
CA ALA A 146 9.34 16.53 -2.84
C ALA A 146 10.45 17.01 -3.80
N THR A 147 10.72 18.31 -3.83
CA THR A 147 11.72 18.92 -4.71
C THR A 147 12.95 19.42 -3.97
N ASP A 148 12.95 19.43 -2.64
CA ASP A 148 14.13 19.81 -1.85
C ASP A 148 15.11 18.64 -1.75
N PRO A 149 16.37 18.80 -2.16
CA PRO A 149 17.40 17.79 -1.90
C PRO A 149 17.75 17.67 -0.41
N LYS A 150 17.44 18.68 0.41
CA LYS A 150 17.72 18.67 1.86
C LYS A 150 16.60 17.93 2.61
N PRO A 151 16.92 17.24 3.71
CA PRO A 151 15.90 16.63 4.56
C PRO A 151 14.99 17.70 5.16
N PHE A 152 13.71 17.34 5.33
CA PHE A 152 12.75 18.20 5.99
C PHE A 152 13.11 18.33 7.48
N PRO A 153 12.92 19.50 8.13
CA PRO A 153 13.28 19.68 9.53
C PRO A 153 12.56 18.68 10.45
N GLU A 154 13.33 17.88 11.20
CA GLU A 154 12.80 16.77 12.02
C GLU A 154 11.77 17.24 13.05
N SER A 155 11.97 18.44 13.63
CA SER A 155 11.06 19.04 14.60
C SER A 155 9.66 19.34 14.05
N LEU A 156 9.51 19.43 12.72
CA LEU A 156 8.24 19.75 12.07
C LEU A 156 7.51 18.49 11.56
N VAL A 157 8.19 17.33 11.52
CA VAL A 157 7.61 16.08 11.01
C VAL A 157 6.34 15.68 11.77
N PRO A 158 6.29 15.71 13.13
CA PRO A 158 5.10 15.29 13.86
C PRO A 158 3.86 16.12 13.54
N THR A 159 4.01 17.44 13.40
CA THR A 159 2.91 18.36 13.08
C THR A 159 2.33 18.08 11.70
N LEU A 160 3.19 17.87 10.69
CA LEU A 160 2.75 17.52 9.35
C LEU A 160 2.04 16.16 9.32
N LEU A 161 2.61 15.15 9.98
CA LEU A 161 2.02 13.82 10.04
C LEU A 161 0.67 13.84 10.77
N SER A 162 0.56 14.53 11.91
CA SER A 162 -0.71 14.68 12.64
C SER A 162 -1.81 15.31 11.78
N SER A 163 -1.45 16.32 10.97
CA SER A 163 -2.40 16.96 10.04
C SER A 163 -2.87 15.97 8.97
N LEU A 164 -1.92 15.25 8.33
CA LEU A 164 -2.25 14.23 7.33
C LEU A 164 -3.10 13.10 7.90
N GLN A 165 -2.76 12.58 9.07
CA GLN A 165 -3.51 11.52 9.76
C GLN A 165 -4.95 11.95 10.03
N THR A 166 -5.15 13.18 10.51
CA THR A 166 -6.50 13.71 10.79
C THR A 166 -7.37 13.72 9.53
N LEU A 167 -6.83 14.20 8.41
CA LEU A 167 -7.55 14.27 7.14
C LEU A 167 -7.78 12.88 6.51
N LEU A 168 -6.80 11.98 6.60
CA LEU A 168 -6.87 10.62 6.05
C LEU A 168 -7.85 9.72 6.81
N ASN A 169 -8.05 9.96 8.11
CA ASN A 169 -9.01 9.21 8.93
C ASN A 169 -10.42 9.85 8.94
N GLY A 170 -10.52 11.08 8.46
CA GLY A 170 -11.77 11.82 8.30
C GLY A 170 -12.72 11.22 7.25
N SER A 171 -13.93 11.75 7.20
CA SER A 171 -14.98 11.29 6.27
C SER A 171 -15.14 12.17 5.02
N ARG A 172 -14.50 13.35 5.00
CA ARG A 172 -14.66 14.33 3.91
C ARG A 172 -13.73 14.01 2.76
N ILE A 173 -14.30 13.49 1.67
CA ILE A 173 -13.56 13.03 0.48
C ILE A 173 -12.61 14.08 -0.10
N PRO A 174 -13.01 15.36 -0.33
CA PRO A 174 -12.10 16.34 -0.94
C PRO A 174 -10.84 16.61 -0.09
N LEU A 175 -10.98 16.55 1.24
CA LEU A 175 -9.87 16.77 2.18
C LEU A 175 -8.97 15.53 2.23
N TRP A 176 -9.59 14.35 2.21
CA TRP A 176 -8.88 13.08 2.12
C TRP A 176 -8.03 13.01 0.83
N GLU A 177 -8.57 13.44 -0.31
CA GLU A 177 -7.87 13.44 -1.59
C GLU A 177 -6.64 14.36 -1.59
N VAL A 178 -6.75 15.53 -0.95
CA VAL A 178 -5.61 16.44 -0.75
C VAL A 178 -4.55 15.74 0.11
N ALA A 179 -4.94 15.18 1.25
CA ALA A 179 -4.02 14.52 2.17
C ALA A 179 -3.34 13.29 1.54
N ALA A 180 -4.05 12.50 0.75
CA ALA A 180 -3.51 11.33 0.07
C ALA A 180 -2.48 11.72 -1.01
N GLN A 181 -2.72 12.80 -1.75
CA GLN A 181 -1.75 13.34 -2.72
C GLN A 181 -0.51 13.89 -2.02
N VAL A 182 -0.69 14.61 -0.91
CA VAL A 182 0.43 15.17 -0.13
C VAL A 182 1.26 14.04 0.47
N LEU A 183 0.61 13.01 1.03
CA LEU A 183 1.29 11.83 1.57
C LEU A 183 2.13 11.15 0.47
N GLY A 184 1.56 10.93 -0.71
CA GLY A 184 2.29 10.35 -1.85
C GLY A 184 3.50 11.19 -2.27
N ALA A 185 3.41 12.53 -2.22
CA ALA A 185 4.53 13.41 -2.52
C ALA A 185 5.67 13.28 -1.48
N VAL A 186 5.35 13.33 -0.18
CA VAL A 186 6.37 13.32 0.88
C VAL A 186 7.04 11.95 1.07
N LEU A 187 6.32 10.85 0.79
CA LEU A 187 6.84 9.47 0.81
C LEU A 187 7.92 9.21 -0.26
N GLY A 188 8.16 10.15 -1.19
CA GLY A 188 9.33 10.13 -2.06
C GLY A 188 10.66 10.09 -1.28
N THR A 189 10.67 10.61 -0.06
CA THR A 189 11.85 10.62 0.82
C THR A 189 11.85 9.48 1.83
N LYS A 190 13.04 8.95 2.14
CA LYS A 190 13.22 7.90 3.16
C LYS A 190 12.81 8.37 4.57
N GLN A 191 13.02 9.64 4.88
CA GLN A 191 12.64 10.24 6.18
C GLN A 191 11.15 10.05 6.46
N PHE A 192 10.29 10.43 5.50
CA PHE A 192 8.84 10.28 5.66
C PHE A 192 8.38 8.83 5.60
N ARG A 193 8.99 7.96 4.80
CA ARG A 193 8.63 6.53 4.80
C ARG A 193 8.84 5.88 6.17
N ASN A 194 9.96 6.17 6.82
CA ASN A 194 10.21 5.69 8.18
C ASN A 194 9.22 6.30 9.18
N ALA A 195 9.05 7.62 9.16
CA ALA A 195 8.16 8.29 10.12
C ALA A 195 6.70 7.83 10.00
N VAL A 196 6.18 7.67 8.77
CA VAL A 196 4.82 7.16 8.52
C VAL A 196 4.65 5.71 8.98
N TRP A 197 5.68 4.88 8.82
CA TRP A 197 5.65 3.49 9.29
C TRP A 197 5.60 3.38 10.82
N GLU A 198 6.37 4.20 11.54
CA GLU A 198 6.42 4.16 13.01
C GLU A 198 5.14 4.73 13.65
N GLU A 199 4.49 5.71 13.03
CA GLU A 199 3.28 6.37 13.57
C GLU A 199 1.95 5.62 13.25
N GLU A 200 1.92 4.80 12.20
CA GLU A 200 0.79 3.93 11.77
C GLU A 200 -0.54 4.62 11.39
N GLY A 201 -0.87 5.80 11.94
CA GLY A 201 -2.18 6.44 11.81
C GLY A 201 -2.55 6.81 10.36
N ALA A 202 -1.56 7.18 9.55
CA ALA A 202 -1.78 7.50 8.14
C ALA A 202 -2.13 6.25 7.33
N ILE A 203 -1.41 5.14 7.59
CA ILE A 203 -1.63 3.84 6.96
C ILE A 203 -3.06 3.35 7.28
N SER A 204 -3.48 3.47 8.53
CA SER A 204 -4.84 3.10 8.96
C SER A 204 -5.93 3.83 8.16
N GLY A 205 -5.76 5.14 7.91
CA GLY A 205 -6.69 5.94 7.09
C GLY A 205 -6.74 5.50 5.63
N LEU A 206 -5.59 5.10 5.06
CA LEU A 206 -5.52 4.54 3.70
C LEU A 206 -6.23 3.19 3.60
N ILE A 207 -5.98 2.28 4.54
CA ILE A 207 -6.59 0.95 4.58
C ILE A 207 -8.12 1.06 4.75
N LYS A 208 -8.59 1.96 5.62
CA LYS A 208 -10.02 2.26 5.77
C LYS A 208 -10.65 2.76 4.47
N SER A 209 -9.96 3.65 3.75
CA SER A 209 -10.42 4.14 2.44
C SER A 209 -10.51 3.01 1.42
N LEU A 210 -9.50 2.14 1.32
CA LEU A 210 -9.50 1.01 0.38
C LEU A 210 -10.67 0.02 0.62
N LYS A 211 -11.07 -0.17 1.87
CA LYS A 211 -12.19 -1.05 2.23
C LYS A 211 -13.57 -0.47 1.91
N SER A 212 -13.69 0.85 1.78
CA SER A 212 -15.00 1.53 1.72
C SER A 212 -15.19 2.39 0.46
N ASN A 213 -14.12 2.78 -0.22
CA ASN A 213 -14.15 3.72 -1.33
C ASN A 213 -13.82 3.01 -2.66
N PRO A 214 -14.81 2.80 -3.54
CA PRO A 214 -14.60 2.17 -4.83
C PRO A 214 -14.03 3.13 -5.89
N ASN A 215 -13.81 4.41 -5.57
CA ASN A 215 -13.30 5.39 -6.54
C ASN A 215 -11.87 5.02 -6.99
N PRO A 216 -11.62 4.81 -8.30
CA PRO A 216 -10.31 4.37 -8.78
C PRO A 216 -9.17 5.35 -8.53
N GLN A 217 -9.44 6.66 -8.43
CA GLN A 217 -8.41 7.65 -8.12
C GLN A 217 -8.03 7.59 -6.64
N ALA A 218 -9.01 7.46 -5.75
CA ALA A 218 -8.76 7.30 -4.32
C ALA A 218 -8.01 5.99 -4.03
N GLN A 219 -8.42 4.89 -4.65
CA GLN A 219 -7.72 3.61 -4.58
C GLN A 219 -6.28 3.75 -5.06
N TYR A 220 -6.06 4.39 -6.22
CA TYR A 220 -4.72 4.65 -6.73
C TYR A 220 -3.85 5.40 -5.72
N TRP A 221 -4.31 6.52 -5.15
CA TRP A 221 -3.50 7.29 -4.21
C TRP A 221 -3.16 6.54 -2.92
N ALA A 222 -4.12 5.75 -2.41
CA ALA A 222 -3.88 4.93 -1.24
C ALA A 222 -2.84 3.83 -1.52
N ILE A 223 -3.00 3.09 -2.62
CA ILE A 223 -2.09 1.99 -2.96
C ILE A 223 -0.72 2.53 -3.38
N PHE A 224 -0.67 3.68 -4.05
CA PHE A 224 0.59 4.37 -4.37
C PHE A 224 1.40 4.70 -3.12
N SER A 225 0.74 5.16 -2.05
CA SER A 225 1.39 5.41 -0.77
C SER A 225 1.89 4.10 -0.13
N LEU A 226 1.12 3.01 -0.20
CA LEU A 226 1.54 1.69 0.29
C LEU A 226 2.71 1.11 -0.51
N TRP A 227 2.72 1.31 -1.83
CA TRP A 227 3.81 0.94 -2.72
C TRP A 227 5.10 1.70 -2.40
N GLN A 228 5.01 3.01 -2.14
CA GLN A 228 6.18 3.79 -1.72
C GLN A 228 6.71 3.29 -0.37
N LEU A 229 5.83 2.98 0.59
CA LEU A 229 6.23 2.42 1.88
C LEU A 229 6.90 1.06 1.74
N SER A 230 6.46 0.21 0.80
CA SER A 230 7.01 -1.14 0.64
C SER A 230 8.47 -1.19 0.19
N PHE A 231 9.06 -0.07 -0.23
CA PHE A 231 10.51 0.02 -0.46
C PHE A 231 11.35 -0.04 0.83
N GLU A 232 10.77 0.29 1.99
CA GLU A 232 11.47 0.15 3.27
C GLU A 232 11.26 -1.26 3.83
N LYS A 233 12.37 -1.96 4.12
CA LYS A 233 12.34 -3.36 4.58
C LYS A 233 11.41 -3.60 5.78
N LYS A 234 11.46 -2.72 6.79
CA LYS A 234 10.58 -2.81 7.97
C LYS A 234 9.09 -2.75 7.61
N ALA A 235 8.74 -1.88 6.66
CA ALA A 235 7.37 -1.76 6.20
C ALA A 235 6.98 -2.97 5.34
N ALA A 236 7.84 -3.43 4.43
CA ALA A 236 7.61 -4.63 3.62
C ALA A 236 7.38 -5.89 4.47
N GLU A 237 8.10 -6.05 5.59
CA GLU A 237 7.93 -7.17 6.52
C GLU A 237 6.65 -7.08 7.35
N GLY A 238 6.11 -5.86 7.56
CA GLY A 238 5.03 -5.61 8.51
C GLY A 238 3.67 -5.27 7.88
N LEU A 239 3.64 -4.77 6.64
CA LEU A 239 2.41 -4.29 5.98
C LEU A 239 1.33 -5.37 5.98
N ASP A 240 1.66 -6.56 5.48
CA ASP A 240 0.71 -7.66 5.43
C ASP A 240 0.33 -8.15 6.83
N LYS A 241 1.34 -8.37 7.70
CA LYS A 241 1.13 -8.82 9.07
C LYS A 241 0.18 -7.92 9.88
N LYS A 242 0.23 -6.60 9.68
CA LYS A 242 -0.57 -5.63 10.46
C LYS A 242 -1.93 -5.33 9.82
N TYR A 243 -2.01 -5.33 8.49
CA TYR A 243 -3.17 -4.77 7.78
C TYR A 243 -3.82 -5.71 6.76
N ASP A 244 -3.32 -6.94 6.61
CA ASP A 244 -3.80 -7.93 5.64
C ASP A 244 -3.79 -7.36 4.20
N VAL A 245 -2.67 -6.68 3.88
CA VAL A 245 -2.52 -5.92 2.62
C VAL A 245 -2.59 -6.85 1.42
N VAL A 246 -2.06 -8.07 1.50
CA VAL A 246 -2.07 -8.99 0.37
C VAL A 246 -3.50 -9.37 -0.03
N ALA A 247 -4.34 -9.77 0.93
CA ALA A 247 -5.73 -10.10 0.66
C ALA A 247 -6.51 -8.86 0.18
N LEU A 248 -6.38 -7.74 0.90
CA LEU A 248 -7.04 -6.48 0.56
C LEU A 248 -6.74 -6.02 -0.86
N LEU A 249 -5.46 -5.97 -1.25
CA LEU A 249 -5.06 -5.51 -2.58
C LEU A 249 -5.46 -6.50 -3.67
N THR A 250 -5.50 -7.80 -3.36
CA THR A 250 -5.96 -8.82 -4.30
C THR A 250 -7.43 -8.58 -4.66
N ASP A 251 -8.27 -8.30 -3.66
CA ASP A 251 -9.69 -8.00 -3.89
C ASP A 251 -9.91 -6.67 -4.61
N VAL A 252 -9.15 -5.63 -4.24
CA VAL A 252 -9.16 -4.35 -4.96
C VAL A 252 -8.77 -4.54 -6.44
N ALA A 253 -7.73 -5.32 -6.73
CA ALA A 253 -7.28 -5.55 -8.11
C ALA A 253 -8.27 -6.39 -8.94
N LYS A 254 -8.96 -7.35 -8.31
CA LYS A 254 -10.05 -8.11 -8.95
C LYS A 254 -11.22 -7.21 -9.32
N ALA A 255 -11.59 -6.26 -8.46
CA ALA A 255 -12.69 -5.33 -8.69
C ALA A 255 -12.31 -4.11 -9.56
N ALA A 256 -11.00 -3.86 -9.74
CA ALA A 256 -10.52 -2.68 -10.43
C ALA A 256 -10.90 -2.65 -11.92
N VAL A 257 -11.50 -1.53 -12.32
CA VAL A 257 -11.89 -1.23 -13.71
C VAL A 257 -10.85 -0.40 -14.47
N LYS A 258 -9.83 0.13 -13.79
CA LYS A 258 -8.78 0.96 -14.39
C LYS A 258 -7.42 0.27 -14.28
N GLU A 259 -6.71 0.18 -15.39
CA GLU A 259 -5.37 -0.44 -15.46
C GLU A 259 -4.40 0.17 -14.45
N LYS A 260 -4.43 1.49 -14.25
CA LYS A 260 -3.54 2.17 -13.28
C LYS A 260 -3.65 1.63 -11.85
N VAL A 261 -4.84 1.16 -11.43
CA VAL A 261 -5.03 0.59 -10.09
C VAL A 261 -4.41 -0.81 -10.03
N GLN A 262 -4.62 -1.63 -11.06
CA GLN A 262 -3.98 -2.93 -11.18
C GLN A 262 -2.46 -2.81 -11.25
N ARG A 263 -1.94 -1.85 -12.03
CA ARG A 263 -0.51 -1.55 -12.18
C ARG A 263 0.16 -1.31 -10.82
N VAL A 264 -0.40 -0.42 -10.00
CA VAL A 264 0.19 -0.09 -8.70
C VAL A 264 0.03 -1.21 -7.66
N VAL A 265 -1.05 -2.00 -7.73
CA VAL A 265 -1.19 -3.20 -6.90
C VAL A 265 -0.11 -4.23 -7.23
N VAL A 266 0.06 -4.53 -8.52
CA VAL A 266 1.07 -5.50 -9.00
C VAL A 266 2.48 -5.02 -8.61
N ALA A 267 2.78 -3.73 -8.77
CA ALA A 267 4.05 -3.15 -8.31
C ALA A 267 4.26 -3.32 -6.78
N THR A 268 3.18 -3.18 -6.00
CA THR A 268 3.22 -3.38 -4.55
C THR A 268 3.55 -4.84 -4.21
N PHE A 269 2.89 -5.80 -4.87
CA PHE A 269 3.18 -7.23 -4.67
C PHE A 269 4.61 -7.59 -5.04
N LYS A 270 5.13 -7.06 -6.17
CA LYS A 270 6.53 -7.26 -6.57
C LYS A 270 7.49 -6.79 -5.48
N ASN A 271 7.28 -5.58 -4.94
CA ASN A 271 8.13 -5.06 -3.88
C ASN A 271 8.10 -5.93 -2.61
N LEU A 272 6.90 -6.31 -2.15
CA LEU A 272 6.74 -7.17 -0.97
C LEU A 272 7.46 -8.52 -1.15
N LEU A 273 7.34 -9.11 -2.34
CA LEU A 273 7.97 -10.39 -2.67
C LEU A 273 9.49 -10.26 -2.81
N ALA A 274 9.99 -9.20 -3.44
CA ALA A 274 11.42 -8.99 -3.64
C ALA A 274 12.17 -8.64 -2.35
N ILE A 275 11.54 -7.88 -1.45
CA ILE A 275 12.20 -7.32 -0.26
C ILE A 275 11.98 -8.20 0.98
N ALA A 276 10.78 -8.76 1.16
CA ALA A 276 10.40 -9.53 2.34
C ALA A 276 9.57 -10.79 1.97
N PRO A 277 10.13 -11.72 1.17
CA PRO A 277 9.40 -12.89 0.69
C PRO A 277 8.89 -13.77 1.84
N SER A 278 9.71 -14.02 2.85
CA SER A 278 9.37 -14.94 3.96
C SER A 278 8.13 -14.51 4.75
N GLN A 279 7.90 -13.21 4.88
CA GLN A 279 6.76 -12.65 5.61
C GLN A 279 5.49 -12.59 4.76
N ASN A 280 5.63 -12.39 3.45
CA ASN A 280 4.48 -12.12 2.57
C ASN A 280 4.01 -13.36 1.78
N LEU A 281 4.90 -14.32 1.51
CA LEU A 281 4.58 -15.52 0.71
C LEU A 281 3.40 -16.34 1.27
N PRO A 282 3.29 -16.62 2.58
CA PRO A 282 2.16 -17.40 3.11
C PRO A 282 0.81 -16.77 2.74
N SER A 283 0.65 -15.47 2.96
CA SER A 283 -0.57 -14.73 2.63
C SER A 283 -0.82 -14.66 1.13
N MET A 284 0.23 -14.58 0.31
CA MET A 284 0.11 -14.62 -1.16
C MET A 284 -0.42 -15.97 -1.67
N PHE A 285 -0.02 -17.08 -1.04
CA PHE A 285 -0.58 -18.40 -1.38
C PHE A 285 -2.03 -18.55 -0.91
N VAL A 286 -2.34 -18.12 0.32
CA VAL A 286 -3.71 -18.15 0.86
C VAL A 286 -4.66 -17.29 0.01
N ALA A 287 -4.23 -16.11 -0.43
CA ALA A 287 -4.98 -15.23 -1.32
C ALA A 287 -5.13 -15.76 -2.76
N LYS A 288 -4.50 -16.91 -3.08
CA LYS A 288 -4.45 -17.52 -4.41
C LYS A 288 -3.90 -16.55 -5.45
N LEU A 289 -2.81 -15.87 -5.11
CA LEU A 289 -2.23 -14.82 -5.96
C LEU A 289 -1.71 -15.38 -7.29
N LEU A 290 -1.09 -16.57 -7.32
CA LEU A 290 -0.54 -17.13 -8.55
C LEU A 290 -1.60 -17.36 -9.67
N PRO A 291 -2.76 -18.01 -9.40
CA PRO A 291 -3.85 -18.08 -10.38
C PRO A 291 -4.34 -16.69 -10.83
N PHE A 292 -4.42 -15.73 -9.92
CA PHE A 292 -4.85 -14.37 -10.25
C PHE A 292 -3.87 -13.66 -11.18
N ILE A 293 -2.56 -13.71 -10.87
CA ILE A 293 -1.49 -13.14 -11.70
C ILE A 293 -1.48 -13.78 -13.09
N THR A 294 -1.66 -15.11 -13.16
CA THR A 294 -1.76 -15.83 -14.45
C THR A 294 -2.97 -15.37 -15.27
N SER A 295 -4.11 -15.11 -14.62
CA SER A 295 -5.28 -14.51 -15.27
C SER A 295 -5.05 -13.07 -15.73
N LEU A 296 -4.17 -12.31 -15.08
CA LEU A 296 -3.80 -10.96 -15.53
C LEU A 296 -2.85 -11.02 -16.74
N GLN A 297 -1.91 -11.96 -16.78
CA GLN A 297 -1.00 -12.15 -17.92
C GLN A 297 -1.72 -12.53 -19.22
N SER A 298 -2.88 -13.21 -19.14
CA SER A 298 -3.66 -13.52 -20.34
C SER A 298 -4.37 -12.31 -20.95
N ARG A 299 -4.36 -11.15 -20.27
CA ARG A 299 -4.96 -9.90 -20.75
C ARG A 299 -3.94 -9.13 -21.59
N LYS A 300 -4.43 -8.25 -22.46
CA LYS A 300 -3.59 -7.28 -23.17
C LYS A 300 -3.41 -6.04 -22.31
N TRP A 301 -2.18 -5.62 -22.11
CA TRP A 301 -1.82 -4.44 -21.34
C TRP A 301 -1.25 -3.36 -22.27
N SER A 302 -1.57 -2.11 -21.96
CA SER A 302 -1.02 -0.95 -22.67
C SER A 302 0.34 -0.49 -22.13
N ASP A 303 0.61 -0.78 -20.87
CA ASP A 303 1.82 -0.46 -20.12
C ASP A 303 2.76 -1.68 -20.10
N GLU A 304 4.01 -1.55 -20.55
CA GLU A 304 4.97 -2.65 -20.57
C GLU A 304 5.46 -3.02 -19.16
N GLU A 305 5.50 -2.06 -18.23
CA GLU A 305 6.04 -2.31 -16.90
C GLU A 305 5.16 -3.26 -16.08
N ILE A 306 3.84 -3.28 -16.29
CA ILE A 306 2.97 -4.25 -15.61
C ILE A 306 3.25 -5.67 -16.11
N VAL A 307 3.60 -5.83 -17.39
CA VAL A 307 3.89 -7.14 -17.98
C VAL A 307 5.14 -7.71 -17.34
N GLU A 308 6.20 -6.90 -17.24
CA GLU A 308 7.43 -7.29 -16.55
C GLU A 308 7.20 -7.66 -15.08
N ASP A 309 6.39 -6.88 -14.36
CA ASP A 309 6.09 -7.15 -12.96
C ASP A 309 5.25 -8.43 -12.79
N LEU A 310 4.29 -8.67 -13.67
CA LEU A 310 3.48 -9.90 -13.68
C LEU A 310 4.35 -11.13 -13.94
N ASP A 311 5.26 -11.06 -14.91
CA ASP A 311 6.18 -12.15 -15.25
C ASP A 311 7.12 -12.47 -14.08
N TYR A 312 7.68 -11.44 -13.44
CA TYR A 312 8.51 -11.61 -12.24
C TYR A 312 7.74 -12.30 -11.11
N ILE A 313 6.54 -11.79 -10.78
CA ILE A 313 5.73 -12.35 -9.68
C ILE A 313 5.31 -13.78 -10.00
N GLN A 314 4.90 -14.07 -11.23
CA GLN A 314 4.52 -15.42 -11.63
C GLN A 314 5.72 -16.38 -11.50
N GLY A 315 6.89 -15.97 -11.99
CA GLY A 315 8.12 -16.76 -11.91
C GLY A 315 8.48 -17.10 -10.47
N GLU A 316 8.58 -16.09 -9.60
CA GLU A 316 8.91 -16.31 -8.20
C GLU A 316 7.85 -17.15 -7.48
N LEU A 317 6.55 -16.86 -7.65
CA LEU A 317 5.51 -17.64 -6.99
C LEU A 317 5.53 -19.10 -7.45
N LYS A 318 5.77 -19.38 -8.74
CA LYS A 318 5.92 -20.76 -9.26
C LYS A 318 7.14 -21.45 -8.67
N THR A 319 8.32 -20.83 -8.74
CA THR A 319 9.54 -21.42 -8.19
C THR A 319 9.43 -21.71 -6.70
N ARG A 320 8.77 -20.82 -5.94
CA ARG A 320 8.52 -21.02 -4.50
C ARG A 320 7.48 -22.10 -4.25
N LEU A 321 6.44 -22.17 -5.09
CA LEU A 321 5.43 -23.23 -5.02
C LEU A 321 6.06 -24.61 -5.28
N ASP A 322 6.86 -24.73 -6.33
CA ASP A 322 7.53 -25.97 -6.72
C ASP A 322 8.50 -26.45 -5.63
N GLY A 323 9.22 -25.51 -5.00
CA GLY A 323 10.10 -25.81 -3.87
C GLY A 323 9.34 -26.27 -2.61
N LEU A 324 8.13 -25.74 -2.39
CA LEU A 324 7.27 -26.17 -1.29
C LEU A 324 6.55 -27.49 -1.59
N SER A 325 6.25 -27.78 -2.86
CA SER A 325 5.61 -29.04 -3.28
C SER A 325 6.62 -30.18 -3.46
N THR A 326 7.67 -30.24 -2.64
CA THR A 326 8.62 -31.36 -2.68
C THR A 326 8.19 -32.49 -1.75
N TYR A 327 8.55 -33.72 -2.11
CA TYR A 327 8.25 -34.87 -1.26
C TYR A 327 8.86 -34.75 0.14
N ASP A 328 10.05 -34.18 0.25
CA ASP A 328 10.74 -34.04 1.53
C ASP A 328 10.02 -33.07 2.47
N GLU A 329 9.47 -31.96 1.96
CA GLU A 329 8.65 -31.04 2.75
C GLU A 329 7.34 -31.70 3.20
N TYR A 330 6.69 -32.47 2.33
CA TYR A 330 5.51 -33.26 2.71
C TYR A 330 5.80 -34.25 3.84
N VAL A 331 6.91 -34.99 3.77
CA VAL A 331 7.32 -35.93 4.82
C VAL A 331 7.61 -35.20 6.13
N LYS A 332 8.33 -34.08 6.10
CA LYS A 332 8.58 -33.26 7.31
C LYS A 332 7.28 -32.75 7.93
N GLU A 333 6.33 -32.31 7.12
CA GLU A 333 5.02 -31.83 7.59
C GLU A 333 4.24 -32.97 8.29
N LEU A 334 4.18 -34.15 7.67
CA LEU A 334 3.59 -35.36 8.26
C LEU A 334 4.25 -35.77 9.59
N GLU A 335 5.58 -35.76 9.64
CA GLU A 335 6.34 -36.11 10.85
C GLU A 335 6.04 -35.13 11.99
N SER A 336 5.99 -33.83 11.67
CA SER A 336 5.65 -32.79 12.66
C SER A 336 4.27 -32.95 13.28
N GLY A 337 3.34 -33.59 12.55
CA GLY A 337 1.93 -33.76 12.94
C GLY A 337 1.09 -32.49 12.90
N HIS A 338 1.66 -31.36 12.45
CA HIS A 338 0.98 -30.07 12.33
C HIS A 338 0.69 -29.77 10.86
N LEU A 339 -0.32 -30.46 10.31
CA LEU A 339 -0.71 -30.26 8.92
C LEU A 339 -1.48 -28.96 8.72
N VAL A 340 -1.12 -28.22 7.69
CA VAL A 340 -1.83 -27.04 7.22
C VAL A 340 -2.12 -27.18 5.73
N TRP A 341 -3.10 -26.44 5.21
CA TRP A 341 -3.29 -26.41 3.76
C TRP A 341 -2.06 -25.79 3.10
N SER A 342 -1.28 -26.61 2.41
CA SER A 342 -0.04 -26.25 1.76
C SER A 342 0.02 -26.86 0.35
N PRO A 343 0.95 -26.42 -0.51
CA PRO A 343 1.04 -26.89 -1.90
C PRO A 343 1.17 -28.41 -2.04
N VAL A 344 1.84 -29.10 -1.13
CA VAL A 344 1.97 -30.57 -1.15
C VAL A 344 0.61 -31.27 -1.01
N HIS A 345 -0.33 -30.67 -0.28
CA HIS A 345 -1.65 -31.24 -0.09
C HIS A 345 -2.57 -30.91 -1.27
N GLU A 346 -2.58 -29.66 -1.74
CA GLU A 346 -3.58 -29.19 -2.71
C GLU A 346 -3.24 -29.53 -4.17
N THR A 347 -1.96 -29.54 -4.55
CA THR A 347 -1.56 -29.63 -5.97
C THR A 347 -1.71 -31.05 -6.53
N VAL A 348 -2.43 -31.20 -7.63
CA VAL A 348 -2.66 -32.52 -8.25
C VAL A 348 -1.38 -33.11 -8.81
N ASP A 349 -0.47 -32.28 -9.33
CA ASP A 349 0.76 -32.75 -9.97
C ASP A 349 1.74 -33.35 -8.94
N PHE A 350 1.82 -32.79 -7.73
CA PHE A 350 2.53 -33.43 -6.61
C PHE A 350 2.08 -34.87 -6.39
N TRP A 351 0.76 -35.09 -6.33
CA TRP A 351 0.21 -36.43 -6.09
C TRP A 351 0.36 -37.36 -7.29
N LYS A 352 0.33 -36.85 -8.53
CA LYS A 352 0.63 -37.67 -9.72
C LYS A 352 2.08 -38.16 -9.72
N GLU A 353 3.01 -37.29 -9.34
CA GLU A 353 4.44 -37.61 -9.32
C GLU A 353 4.84 -38.48 -8.13
N ASN A 354 4.31 -38.17 -6.94
CA ASN A 354 4.74 -38.77 -5.68
C ASN A 354 3.76 -39.80 -5.11
N GLY A 355 2.56 -39.96 -5.65
CA GLY A 355 1.53 -40.85 -5.10
C GLY A 355 2.00 -42.30 -4.92
N LEU A 356 2.67 -42.86 -5.94
CA LEU A 356 3.28 -44.20 -5.86
C LEU A 356 4.39 -44.26 -4.81
N ARG A 357 5.24 -43.23 -4.78
CA ARG A 357 6.38 -43.10 -3.86
C ARG A 357 5.92 -43.09 -2.39
N ILE A 358 4.90 -42.31 -2.06
CA ILE A 358 4.26 -42.22 -0.72
C ILE A 358 3.88 -43.61 -0.17
N GLY A 359 3.43 -44.51 -1.03
CA GLY A 359 3.02 -45.86 -0.63
C GLY A 359 4.13 -46.90 -0.54
N GLN A 360 5.28 -46.64 -1.18
CA GLN A 360 6.33 -47.64 -1.40
C GLN A 360 7.60 -47.35 -0.59
N GLU A 361 7.96 -46.08 -0.48
CA GLU A 361 9.16 -45.65 0.26
C GLU A 361 8.99 -45.88 1.76
N ASP A 362 10.08 -46.26 2.42
CA ASP A 362 10.14 -46.56 3.86
C ASP A 362 9.02 -47.49 4.37
N GLY A 363 8.58 -48.43 3.50
CA GLY A 363 7.51 -49.37 3.81
C GLY A 363 6.16 -48.70 4.07
N GLY A 364 5.89 -47.58 3.38
CA GLY A 364 4.64 -46.80 3.49
C GLY A 364 4.52 -46.04 4.80
N SER A 365 5.65 -45.57 5.35
CA SER A 365 5.69 -44.78 6.60
C SER A 365 4.77 -43.55 6.55
N ALA A 366 4.79 -42.82 5.42
CA ALA A 366 3.94 -41.65 5.21
C ALA A 366 2.44 -41.99 5.26
N VAL A 367 2.02 -43.10 4.65
CA VAL A 367 0.62 -43.57 4.71
C VAL A 367 0.23 -44.00 6.12
N LYS A 368 1.13 -44.70 6.82
CA LYS A 368 0.91 -45.07 8.23
C LYS A 368 0.74 -43.83 9.10
N ARG A 369 1.56 -42.80 8.88
CA ARG A 369 1.49 -41.53 9.60
C ARG A 369 0.19 -40.78 9.31
N LEU A 370 -0.26 -40.72 8.05
CA LEU A 370 -1.57 -40.16 7.70
C LEU A 370 -2.71 -40.86 8.46
N VAL A 371 -2.71 -42.19 8.48
CA VAL A 371 -3.75 -42.98 9.18
C VAL A 371 -3.68 -42.79 10.69
N GLU A 372 -2.47 -42.69 11.25
CA GLU A 372 -2.26 -42.35 12.66
C GLU A 372 -2.82 -40.96 12.98
N LEU A 373 -2.58 -39.95 12.13
CA LEU A 373 -3.06 -38.58 12.33
C LEU A 373 -4.59 -38.48 12.33
N ILE A 374 -5.29 -39.14 11.39
CA ILE A 374 -6.77 -39.16 11.41
C ILE A 374 -7.37 -39.93 12.60
N THR A 375 -6.58 -40.80 13.23
CA THR A 375 -7.00 -41.60 14.37
C THR A 375 -6.75 -40.89 15.69
N THR A 376 -5.62 -40.21 15.82
CA THR A 376 -5.12 -39.66 17.09
C THR A 376 -5.33 -38.16 17.24
N SER A 377 -5.36 -37.41 16.14
CA SER A 377 -5.52 -35.95 16.18
C SER A 377 -6.92 -35.54 16.61
N LYS A 378 -7.00 -34.44 17.36
CA LYS A 378 -8.26 -33.76 17.72
C LYS A 378 -8.40 -32.40 17.02
N ASP A 379 -7.37 -31.96 16.30
CA ASP A 379 -7.40 -30.70 15.57
C ASP A 379 -8.22 -30.88 14.28
N PRO A 380 -9.35 -30.15 14.12
CA PRO A 380 -10.17 -30.25 12.92
C PRO A 380 -9.40 -29.95 11.62
N LEU A 381 -8.41 -29.05 11.64
CA LEU A 381 -7.63 -28.74 10.45
C LEU A 381 -6.76 -29.94 10.04
N VAL A 382 -6.03 -30.51 10.99
CA VAL A 382 -5.18 -31.69 10.75
C VAL A 382 -6.02 -32.88 10.28
N LEU A 383 -7.20 -33.09 10.89
CA LEU A 383 -8.13 -34.12 10.46
C LEU A 383 -8.62 -33.90 9.03
N ALA A 384 -8.96 -32.66 8.65
CA ALA A 384 -9.41 -32.34 7.30
C ALA A 384 -8.31 -32.58 6.25
N VAL A 385 -7.11 -32.06 6.49
CA VAL A 385 -5.95 -32.22 5.57
C VAL A 385 -5.55 -33.69 5.44
N ALA A 386 -5.35 -34.40 6.56
CA ALA A 386 -4.95 -35.81 6.51
C ALA A 386 -6.01 -36.70 5.84
N THR A 387 -7.30 -36.41 6.08
CA THR A 387 -8.39 -37.16 5.44
C THR A 387 -8.44 -36.91 3.94
N HIS A 388 -8.24 -35.66 3.51
CA HIS A 388 -8.13 -35.28 2.11
C HIS A 388 -6.96 -36.02 1.42
N ASP A 389 -5.80 -36.04 2.06
CA ASP A 389 -4.58 -36.67 1.55
C ASP A 389 -4.72 -38.18 1.38
N ILE A 390 -5.42 -38.86 2.30
CA ILE A 390 -5.77 -40.28 2.11
C ILE A 390 -6.59 -40.46 0.83
N GLY A 391 -7.52 -39.55 0.54
CA GLY A 391 -8.29 -39.57 -0.71
C GLY A 391 -7.42 -39.39 -1.94
N LYS A 392 -6.45 -38.47 -1.88
CA LYS A 392 -5.47 -38.26 -2.95
C LYS A 392 -4.56 -39.49 -3.12
N TYR A 393 -4.03 -40.05 -2.04
CA TYR A 393 -3.22 -41.27 -2.08
C TYR A 393 -4.01 -42.45 -2.68
N VAL A 394 -5.28 -42.62 -2.33
CA VAL A 394 -6.12 -43.67 -2.94
C VAL A 394 -6.22 -43.48 -4.45
N ARG A 395 -6.32 -42.23 -4.92
CA ARG A 395 -6.45 -41.90 -6.34
C ARG A 395 -5.14 -42.05 -7.13
N TYR A 396 -4.00 -41.69 -6.55
CA TYR A 396 -2.72 -41.60 -7.25
C TYR A 396 -1.64 -42.60 -6.79
N GLY A 397 -1.88 -43.33 -5.70
CA GLY A 397 -0.95 -44.28 -5.09
C GLY A 397 -0.89 -45.67 -5.73
N GLY A 398 -1.47 -45.84 -6.91
CA GLY A 398 -1.52 -47.10 -7.65
C GLY A 398 -2.58 -48.09 -7.14
N GLU A 399 -2.61 -49.29 -7.73
CA GLU A 399 -3.70 -50.26 -7.51
C GLU A 399 -3.84 -50.75 -6.06
N ARG A 400 -2.72 -50.81 -5.32
CA ARG A 400 -2.67 -51.30 -3.93
C ARG A 400 -2.97 -50.22 -2.89
N SER A 401 -3.17 -48.96 -3.29
CA SER A 401 -3.39 -47.85 -2.36
C SER A 401 -4.59 -48.09 -1.43
N ARG A 402 -5.69 -48.60 -1.98
CA ARG A 402 -6.91 -48.95 -1.24
C ARG A 402 -6.65 -50.04 -0.21
N ASP A 403 -6.02 -51.13 -0.63
CA ASP A 403 -5.72 -52.26 0.25
C ASP A 403 -4.79 -51.84 1.39
N THR A 404 -3.83 -50.96 1.11
CA THR A 404 -2.92 -50.40 2.12
C THR A 404 -3.69 -49.58 3.16
N VAL A 405 -4.58 -48.67 2.71
CA VAL A 405 -5.39 -47.85 3.62
C VAL A 405 -6.35 -48.72 4.45
N ASP A 406 -6.93 -49.77 3.85
CA ASP A 406 -7.84 -50.68 4.53
C ASP A 406 -7.13 -51.54 5.58
N LYS A 407 -5.94 -52.07 5.27
CA LYS A 407 -5.10 -52.82 6.21
C LYS A 407 -4.66 -52.00 7.43
N LEU A 408 -4.56 -50.68 7.26
CA LEU A 408 -4.24 -49.75 8.35
C LEU A 408 -5.49 -49.29 9.12
N HIS A 409 -6.68 -49.82 8.79
CA HIS A 409 -7.97 -49.39 9.34
C HIS A 409 -8.35 -47.94 9.03
N GLY A 410 -7.68 -47.30 8.06
CA GLY A 410 -7.94 -45.92 7.66
C GLY A 410 -9.32 -45.78 7.01
N LYS A 411 -9.79 -46.77 6.25
CA LYS A 411 -11.12 -46.76 5.63
C LYS A 411 -12.24 -46.62 6.67
N THR A 412 -12.19 -47.45 7.72
CA THR A 412 -13.15 -47.39 8.84
C THR A 412 -13.12 -46.03 9.50
N ARG A 413 -11.92 -45.51 9.78
CA ARG A 413 -11.77 -44.23 10.45
C ARG A 413 -12.30 -43.05 9.61
N VAL A 414 -12.04 -43.03 8.31
CA VAL A 414 -12.58 -41.99 7.42
C VAL A 414 -14.12 -42.03 7.39
N MET A 415 -14.74 -43.22 7.40
CA MET A 415 -16.20 -43.35 7.46
C MET A 415 -16.78 -42.77 8.76
N GLU A 416 -16.11 -42.96 9.90
CA GLU A 416 -16.51 -42.34 11.18
C GLU A 416 -16.46 -40.81 11.11
N LEU A 417 -15.42 -40.24 10.46
CA LEU A 417 -15.23 -38.80 10.31
C LEU A 417 -16.29 -38.11 9.45
N MET A 418 -17.08 -38.85 8.66
CA MET A 418 -18.23 -38.27 7.94
C MET A 418 -19.30 -37.69 8.87
N SER A 419 -19.34 -38.15 10.12
CA SER A 419 -20.27 -37.66 11.16
C SER A 419 -19.61 -36.69 12.14
N HIS A 420 -18.39 -36.20 11.84
CA HIS A 420 -17.66 -35.27 12.71
C HIS A 420 -18.41 -33.95 12.91
N GLU A 421 -18.20 -33.26 14.04
CA GLU A 421 -18.91 -31.99 14.34
C GLU A 421 -18.48 -30.82 13.43
N ASN A 422 -17.20 -30.80 13.02
CA ASN A 422 -16.65 -29.81 12.09
C ASN A 422 -17.08 -30.08 10.63
N GLY A 423 -17.61 -29.07 9.95
CA GLY A 423 -18.13 -29.19 8.59
C GLY A 423 -17.08 -29.50 7.51
N ASP A 424 -15.86 -28.98 7.64
CA ASP A 424 -14.79 -29.23 6.67
C ASP A 424 -14.28 -30.68 6.78
N VAL A 425 -14.10 -31.18 8.00
CA VAL A 425 -13.74 -32.59 8.24
C VAL A 425 -14.77 -33.54 7.63
N ARG A 426 -16.07 -33.28 7.83
CA ARG A 426 -17.14 -34.07 7.20
C ARG A 426 -17.07 -34.03 5.68
N TYR A 427 -16.85 -32.84 5.11
CA TYR A 427 -16.76 -32.64 3.67
C TYR A 427 -15.60 -33.45 3.09
N GLN A 428 -14.38 -33.33 3.65
CA GLN A 428 -13.22 -34.08 3.19
C GLN A 428 -13.41 -35.59 3.37
N ALA A 429 -13.97 -36.03 4.49
CA ALA A 429 -14.28 -37.44 4.73
C ALA A 429 -15.23 -38.01 3.68
N LEU A 430 -16.29 -37.28 3.34
CA LEU A 430 -17.26 -37.70 2.32
C LEU A 430 -16.60 -37.82 0.93
N MET A 431 -15.78 -36.84 0.55
CA MET A 431 -15.02 -36.88 -0.72
C MET A 431 -14.02 -38.05 -0.77
N THR A 432 -13.36 -38.33 0.34
CA THR A 432 -12.42 -39.46 0.45
C THR A 432 -13.14 -40.81 0.41
N VAL A 433 -14.29 -40.96 1.07
CA VAL A 433 -15.10 -42.17 0.99
C VAL A 433 -15.59 -42.42 -0.44
N GLN A 434 -16.02 -41.38 -1.17
CA GLN A 434 -16.38 -41.53 -2.58
C GLN A 434 -15.22 -42.08 -3.41
N SER A 435 -14.00 -41.60 -3.16
CA SER A 435 -12.79 -42.09 -3.83
C SER A 435 -12.46 -43.54 -3.46
N LEU A 436 -12.58 -43.90 -2.18
CA LEU A 436 -12.39 -45.27 -1.66
C LEU A 436 -13.41 -46.27 -2.19
N MET A 437 -14.66 -45.85 -2.38
CA MET A 437 -15.77 -46.71 -2.78
C MET A 437 -15.96 -46.78 -4.31
N SER A 438 -15.44 -45.81 -5.06
CA SER A 438 -15.48 -45.83 -6.53
C SER A 438 -14.66 -47.01 -7.09
N GLN A 439 -15.33 -47.92 -7.80
CA GLN A 439 -14.70 -49.11 -8.40
C GLN A 439 -13.98 -48.81 -9.74
N HIS A 440 -14.11 -47.61 -10.29
CA HIS A 440 -13.57 -47.28 -11.61
C HIS A 440 -12.94 -45.88 -11.68
N TRP A 441 -11.63 -45.84 -11.91
CA TRP A 441 -10.99 -44.83 -12.74
C TRP A 441 -9.92 -45.54 -13.57
N LYS A 442 -10.18 -45.73 -14.86
CA LYS A 442 -9.17 -46.12 -15.85
C LYS A 442 -8.58 -44.86 -16.45
#